data_AF-A0A7C2YRS2-F1
#
_entry.id   AF-A0A7C2YRS2-F1
#
_cell.length_a   1.000
_cell.length_b   1.000
_cell.length_c   1.000
_cell.angle_alpha   90.00
_cell.angle_beta   90.00
_cell.angle_gamma   90.00
#
_symmetry.space_group_name_H-M   'P 1'
#
loop_
_entity.id
_entity.type
_entity.pdbx_description
1 polymer ?
#
loop_
_entity_poly.entity_id
_entity_poly.type
_entity_poly.pdbx_seq_one_letter_code
_entity_poly.pdbx_strand_id
1 'polypeptide(L)'
;MLLGLVQIQVGQLEPAAWHLEQALQHGGEEAPKQKIYEMLANLYEVLDQPARAAHYRALYEETPPTPAPATSEASTSHVRMEHLILFPDAASASRALEAYRAAGFDAELMDDPEEDTYGVLVYDDTPSDVDAFEQVIAQLEHIAEAYGGEYDGWGRDV
;
A
#
# COMPACT_ATOMS: atom_id res chain seq x y z
N MET A 1 7.27 12.86 3.45
CA MET A 1 5.97 13.23 4.08
C MET A 1 5.60 12.38 5.30
N LEU A 2 6.01 11.10 5.35
CA LEU A 2 5.70 10.15 6.42
C LEU A 2 6.03 10.62 7.85
N LEU A 3 7.12 11.38 8.04
CA LEU A 3 7.52 11.90 9.36
C LEU A 3 6.53 12.91 9.98
N GLY A 4 5.88 13.74 9.15
CA GLY A 4 4.93 14.76 9.65
C GLY A 4 3.63 14.14 10.16
N LEU A 5 3.15 13.08 9.51
CA LEU A 5 1.95 12.33 9.91
C LEU A 5 2.21 11.52 11.20
N VAL A 6 3.39 10.92 11.33
CA VAL A 6 3.83 10.23 12.55
C VAL A 6 3.96 11.21 13.72
N GLN A 7 4.45 12.43 13.50
CA GLN A 7 4.60 13.44 14.55
C GLN A 7 3.27 14.02 15.04
N ILE A 8 2.24 14.12 14.19
CA ILE A 8 0.87 14.51 14.60
C ILE A 8 0.27 13.47 15.56
N GLN A 9 0.50 12.18 15.31
CA GLN A 9 0.05 11.09 16.19
C GLN A 9 0.79 11.05 17.54
N VAL A 10 1.99 11.66 17.63
CA VAL A 10 2.82 11.72 18.85
C VAL A 10 2.72 13.08 19.57
N GLY A 11 1.84 13.99 19.12
CA GLY A 11 1.63 15.31 19.73
C GLY A 11 2.70 16.34 19.43
N GLN A 12 3.58 16.07 18.45
CA GLN A 12 4.64 16.98 17.99
C GLN A 12 4.15 17.80 16.80
N LEU A 13 3.16 18.66 17.06
CA LEU A 13 2.50 19.46 16.03
C LEU A 13 3.42 20.53 15.42
N GLU A 14 4.29 21.17 16.22
CA GLU A 14 5.21 22.20 15.71
C GLU A 14 6.30 21.62 14.76
N PRO A 15 6.96 20.49 15.08
CA PRO A 15 7.84 19.80 14.13
C PRO A 15 7.12 19.35 12.85
N ALA A 16 5.88 18.87 12.95
CA ALA A 16 5.09 18.49 11.79
C ALA A 16 4.79 19.68 10.87
N ALA A 17 4.47 20.85 11.45
CA ALA A 17 4.30 22.10 10.71
C ALA A 17 5.57 22.45 9.94
N TRP A 18 6.73 22.38 10.61
CA TRP A 18 8.02 22.72 10.01
C TRP A 18 8.38 21.82 8.84
N HIS A 19 8.15 20.50 8.97
CA HIS A 19 8.39 19.56 7.88
C HIS A 19 7.47 19.78 6.67
N LEU A 20 6.21 20.16 6.90
CA LEU A 20 5.26 20.50 5.84
C LEU A 20 5.65 21.82 5.14
N GLU A 21 6.12 22.83 5.89
CA GLU A 21 6.66 24.07 5.31
C GLU A 21 7.92 23.82 4.47
N GLN A 22 8.80 22.90 4.89
CA GLN A 22 9.96 22.48 4.11
C GLN A 22 9.55 21.75 2.82
N ALA A 23 8.52 20.91 2.86
CA ALA A 23 8.01 20.22 1.67
C ALA A 23 7.50 21.20 0.59
N LEU A 24 6.91 22.34 0.99
CA LEU A 24 6.53 23.41 0.06
C LEU A 24 7.73 24.08 -0.61
N GLN A 25 8.86 24.22 0.10
CA GLN A 25 10.06 24.89 -0.38
C GLN A 25 10.88 24.02 -1.34
N HIS A 26 10.98 22.71 -1.07
CA HIS A 26 11.83 21.79 -1.85
C HIS A 26 11.09 21.07 -2.99
N GLY A 27 9.76 21.21 -3.09
CA GLY A 27 8.98 20.73 -4.25
C GLY A 27 9.10 19.23 -4.49
N GLY A 28 9.10 18.41 -3.44
CA GLY A 28 9.16 16.96 -3.55
C GLY A 28 7.87 16.37 -4.10
N GLU A 29 7.99 15.41 -5.01
CA GLU A 29 6.92 14.74 -5.78
C GLU A 29 5.88 13.98 -4.93
N GLU A 30 5.98 14.02 -3.60
CA GLU A 30 5.17 13.17 -2.73
C GLU A 30 3.75 13.71 -2.47
N ALA A 31 3.48 15.02 -2.52
CA ALA A 31 2.13 15.56 -2.30
C ALA A 31 1.79 16.80 -3.15
N PRO A 32 0.54 16.90 -3.65
CA PRO A 32 0.04 18.14 -4.24
C PRO A 32 0.12 19.30 -3.23
N LYS A 33 0.67 20.45 -3.66
CA LYS A 33 0.80 21.67 -2.83
C LYS A 33 -0.51 22.05 -2.12
N GLN A 34 -1.63 21.86 -2.80
CA GLN A 34 -2.96 22.08 -2.25
C GLN A 34 -3.23 21.26 -0.98
N LYS A 35 -2.86 19.97 -0.96
CA LYS A 35 -3.03 19.10 0.22
C LYS A 35 -2.11 19.52 1.37
N ILE A 36 -0.91 20.02 1.06
CA ILE A 36 0.01 20.55 2.07
C ILE A 36 -0.54 21.84 2.71
N TYR A 37 -1.15 22.74 1.91
CA TYR A 37 -1.80 23.94 2.44
C TYR A 37 -2.99 23.62 3.35
N GLU A 38 -3.82 22.64 2.99
CA GLU A 38 -4.92 22.17 3.84
C GLU A 38 -4.39 21.64 5.18
N MET A 39 -3.36 20.79 5.16
CA MET A 39 -2.77 20.23 6.38
C MET A 39 -2.13 21.30 7.27
N LEU A 40 -1.42 22.27 6.70
CA LEU A 40 -0.85 23.39 7.45
C LEU A 40 -1.93 24.29 8.05
N ALA A 41 -3.01 24.56 7.30
CA ALA A 41 -4.14 25.34 7.82
C ALA A 41 -4.75 24.68 9.06
N ASN A 42 -5.09 23.38 8.96
CA ASN A 42 -5.68 22.63 10.06
C ASN A 42 -4.72 22.52 11.26
N LEU A 43 -3.43 22.30 11.00
CA LEU A 43 -2.45 22.15 12.06
C LEU A 43 -2.19 23.47 12.81
N TYR A 44 -2.17 24.61 12.11
CA TYR A 44 -2.07 25.92 12.77
C TYR A 44 -3.33 26.34 13.51
N GLU A 45 -4.51 25.80 13.18
CA GLU A 45 -5.69 25.96 14.04
C GLU A 45 -5.56 25.21 15.36
N VAL A 46 -5.08 23.97 15.31
CA VAL A 46 -4.86 23.16 16.53
C VAL A 46 -3.74 23.76 17.40
N LEU A 47 -2.76 24.43 16.78
CA LEU A 47 -1.70 25.18 17.47
C LEU A 47 -2.12 26.58 17.96
N ASP A 48 -3.41 26.94 17.84
CA ASP A 48 -3.95 28.26 18.21
C ASP A 48 -3.22 29.44 17.54
N GLN A 49 -2.80 29.25 16.28
CA GLN A 49 -2.14 30.25 15.43
C GLN A 49 -3.05 30.66 14.25
N PRO A 50 -4.16 31.37 14.51
CA PRO A 50 -5.21 31.64 13.52
C PRO A 50 -4.74 32.49 12.34
N ALA A 51 -3.76 33.37 12.53
CA ALA A 51 -3.18 34.16 11.44
C ALA A 51 -2.45 33.30 10.41
N ARG A 52 -1.72 32.27 10.86
CA ARG A 52 -1.04 31.32 9.95
C ARG A 52 -2.04 30.36 9.33
N ALA A 53 -3.02 29.89 10.09
CA ALA A 53 -4.11 29.07 9.54
C ALA A 53 -4.85 29.79 8.41
N ALA A 54 -5.22 31.06 8.62
CA ALA A 54 -5.87 31.90 7.61
C ALA A 54 -5.00 32.11 6.36
N HIS A 55 -3.69 32.29 6.54
CA HIS A 55 -2.75 32.41 5.43
C HIS A 55 -2.75 31.16 4.54
N TYR A 56 -2.67 29.96 5.13
CA TYR A 56 -2.67 28.72 4.34
C TYR A 56 -4.04 28.38 3.76
N ARG A 57 -5.15 28.78 4.40
CA ARG A 57 -6.48 28.68 3.79
C ARG A 57 -6.63 29.55 2.55
N ALA A 58 -6.16 30.80 2.61
CA ALA A 58 -6.19 31.67 1.45
C ALA A 58 -5.38 31.06 0.29
N LEU A 59 -4.18 30.53 0.58
CA LEU A 59 -3.37 29.83 -0.43
C LEU A 59 -4.06 28.57 -0.98
N TYR A 60 -4.79 27.82 -0.16
CA TYR A 60 -5.60 26.69 -0.61
C TYR A 60 -6.73 27.11 -1.56
N GLU A 61 -7.41 28.22 -1.27
CA GLU A 61 -8.52 28.75 -2.09
C GLU A 61 -8.04 29.42 -3.39
N GLU A 62 -6.88 30.08 -3.37
CA GLU A 62 -6.26 30.73 -4.54
C GLU A 62 -5.52 29.74 -5.46
N THR A 63 -5.22 28.54 -4.96
CA THR A 63 -4.61 27.48 -5.78
C THR A 63 -5.75 26.74 -6.50
N PRO A 64 -5.90 26.87 -7.83
CA PRO A 64 -6.89 26.07 -8.55
C PRO A 64 -6.60 24.59 -8.27
N PRO A 65 -7.64 23.74 -8.09
CA PRO A 65 -7.43 22.31 -8.00
C PRO A 65 -6.62 21.95 -9.22
N THR A 66 -5.39 21.47 -9.00
CA THR A 66 -4.57 20.99 -10.10
C THR A 66 -5.45 19.95 -10.77
N PRO A 67 -5.87 20.13 -12.05
CA PRO A 67 -6.67 19.12 -12.70
C PRO A 67 -5.84 17.85 -12.55
N ALA A 68 -6.42 16.88 -11.84
CA ALA A 68 -5.73 15.63 -11.57
C ALA A 68 -5.15 15.18 -12.91
N PRO A 69 -3.86 14.80 -12.99
CA PRO A 69 -3.46 13.97 -14.11
C PRO A 69 -4.50 12.84 -14.14
N ALA A 70 -5.10 12.62 -15.30
CA ALA A 70 -6.03 11.52 -15.50
C ALA A 70 -5.23 10.22 -15.38
N THR A 71 -4.98 9.80 -14.14
CA THR A 71 -4.39 8.56 -13.60
C THR A 71 -4.02 8.93 -12.15
N SER A 72 -4.92 8.69 -11.20
CA SER A 72 -4.92 7.47 -10.39
C SER A 72 -3.62 7.28 -9.62
N GLU A 73 -3.47 7.97 -8.49
CA GLU A 73 -2.86 7.40 -7.29
C GLU A 73 -3.59 8.03 -6.09
N ALA A 74 -4.78 7.49 -5.83
CA ALA A 74 -5.15 7.32 -4.44
C ALA A 74 -3.94 6.65 -3.77
N SER A 75 -3.57 7.08 -2.58
CA SER A 75 -2.87 6.18 -1.67
C SER A 75 -3.87 5.07 -1.31
N THR A 76 -4.16 4.19 -2.26
CA THR A 76 -4.40 2.80 -1.96
C THR A 76 -3.10 2.39 -1.29
N SER A 77 -3.11 2.20 0.02
CA SER A 77 -2.25 1.13 0.52
C SER A 77 -2.67 -0.06 -0.33
N HIS A 78 -1.90 -0.39 -1.37
CA HIS A 78 -2.02 -1.65 -2.03
C HIS A 78 -1.70 -2.64 -0.92
N VAL A 79 -2.75 -3.11 -0.25
CA VAL A 79 -2.61 -4.16 0.74
C VAL A 79 -2.34 -5.37 -0.11
N ARG A 80 -1.06 -5.70 -0.20
CA ARG A 80 -0.61 -6.87 -0.92
C ARG A 80 -1.20 -8.07 -0.21
N MET A 81 -1.90 -8.89 -0.96
CA MET A 81 -2.50 -10.11 -0.46
C MET A 81 -1.47 -11.23 -0.59
N GLU A 82 -1.23 -11.95 0.49
CA GLU A 82 -0.47 -13.20 0.47
C GLU A 82 -1.44 -14.37 0.40
N HIS A 83 -1.14 -15.34 -0.46
CA HIS A 83 -1.89 -16.57 -0.64
C HIS A 83 -0.98 -17.76 -0.34
N LEU A 84 -1.42 -18.65 0.55
CA LEU A 84 -0.68 -19.85 0.92
C LEU A 84 -1.20 -21.06 0.15
N ILE A 85 -0.28 -21.75 -0.53
CA ILE A 85 -0.56 -23.00 -1.23
C ILE A 85 0.39 -24.07 -0.71
N LEU A 86 -0.16 -25.20 -0.28
CA LEU A 86 0.57 -26.31 0.30
C LEU A 86 0.77 -27.42 -0.74
N PHE A 87 1.95 -28.03 -0.73
CA PHE A 87 2.34 -29.11 -1.63
C PHE A 87 2.85 -30.34 -0.87
N PRO A 88 2.68 -31.54 -1.44
CA PRO A 88 3.12 -32.78 -0.80
C PRO A 88 4.65 -32.93 -0.77
N ASP A 89 5.38 -32.25 -1.67
CA ASP A 89 6.82 -32.38 -1.81
C ASP A 89 7.47 -31.12 -2.43
N ALA A 90 8.76 -30.93 -2.16
CA ALA A 90 9.56 -29.80 -2.65
C ALA A 90 9.61 -29.68 -4.18
N ALA A 91 9.60 -30.80 -4.91
CA ALA A 91 9.69 -30.78 -6.37
C ALA A 91 8.36 -30.32 -7.00
N SER A 92 7.23 -30.64 -6.36
CA SER A 92 5.91 -30.13 -6.72
C SER A 92 5.79 -28.64 -6.41
N ALA A 93 6.20 -28.19 -5.21
CA ALA A 93 6.24 -26.77 -4.85
C ALA A 93 7.13 -25.94 -5.79
N SER A 94 8.32 -26.44 -6.14
CA SER A 94 9.25 -25.74 -7.05
C SER A 94 8.69 -25.60 -8.47
N ARG A 95 7.99 -26.62 -8.98
CA ARG A 95 7.34 -26.56 -10.31
C ARG A 95 6.14 -25.62 -10.30
N ALA A 96 5.35 -25.64 -9.23
CA ALA A 96 4.23 -24.72 -9.07
C ALA A 96 4.69 -23.27 -8.97
N LEU A 97 5.78 -22.99 -8.24
CA LEU A 97 6.42 -21.66 -8.19
C LEU A 97 6.70 -21.09 -9.59
N GLU A 98 7.33 -21.89 -10.46
CA GLU A 98 7.60 -21.48 -11.83
C GLU A 98 6.31 -21.21 -12.62
N ALA A 99 5.27 -22.00 -12.39
CA ALA A 99 3.96 -21.82 -13.03
C ALA A 99 3.26 -20.54 -12.57
N TYR A 100 3.29 -20.22 -11.28
CA TYR A 100 2.75 -18.97 -10.75
C TYR A 100 3.47 -17.75 -11.34
N ARG A 101 4.80 -17.78 -11.39
CA ARG A 101 5.60 -16.72 -12.01
C ARG A 101 5.33 -16.58 -13.51
N ALA A 102 5.16 -17.69 -14.22
CA ALA A 102 4.79 -17.67 -15.64
C ALA A 102 3.37 -17.12 -15.88
N ALA A 103 2.47 -17.28 -14.91
CA ALA A 103 1.14 -16.68 -14.92
C ALA A 103 1.13 -15.19 -14.55
N GLY A 104 2.29 -14.64 -14.16
CA GLY A 104 2.47 -13.22 -13.86
C GLY A 104 2.33 -12.85 -12.39
N PHE A 105 2.20 -13.84 -11.50
CA PHE A 105 2.19 -13.59 -10.06
C PHE A 105 3.62 -13.46 -9.52
N ASP A 106 3.79 -12.67 -8.46
CA ASP A 106 4.97 -12.79 -7.63
C ASP A 106 4.77 -13.96 -6.66
N ALA A 107 5.78 -14.81 -6.53
CA ALA A 107 5.67 -16.02 -5.74
C ALA A 107 7.03 -16.45 -5.19
N GLU A 108 7.02 -17.01 -3.99
CA GLU A 108 8.19 -17.44 -3.23
C GLU A 108 7.94 -18.80 -2.55
N LEU A 109 9.01 -19.58 -2.35
CA LEU A 109 8.92 -20.78 -1.52
C LEU A 109 8.94 -20.38 -0.06
N MET A 110 8.09 -21.02 0.74
CA MET A 110 8.13 -20.87 2.18
C MET A 110 9.42 -21.51 2.71
N ASP A 111 10.27 -20.71 3.34
CA ASP A 111 11.48 -21.16 4.02
C ASP A 111 11.23 -21.13 5.54
N ASP A 112 10.29 -21.97 6.00
CA ASP A 112 10.03 -22.16 7.41
C ASP A 112 10.60 -23.53 7.86
N PRO A 113 11.68 -23.55 8.65
CA PRO A 113 12.29 -24.79 9.12
C PRO A 113 11.49 -25.50 10.22
N GLU A 114 10.44 -24.89 10.77
CA GLU A 114 9.61 -25.47 11.84
C GLU A 114 8.39 -26.23 11.31
N GLU A 115 8.00 -25.99 10.05
CA GLU A 115 6.87 -26.63 9.38
C GLU A 115 7.37 -27.76 8.45
N ASP A 116 6.90 -28.99 8.65
CA ASP A 116 7.15 -30.15 7.75
C ASP A 116 6.34 -30.04 6.43
N THR A 117 6.05 -28.81 5.99
CA THR A 117 5.08 -28.49 4.92
C THR A 117 5.77 -27.71 3.81
N TYR A 118 5.61 -28.15 2.56
CA TYR A 118 6.17 -27.44 1.41
C TYR A 118 5.18 -26.39 0.91
N GLY A 119 5.37 -25.14 1.32
CA GLY A 119 4.50 -24.02 0.95
C GLY A 119 5.04 -23.19 -0.21
N VAL A 120 4.14 -22.63 -1.03
CA VAL A 120 4.40 -21.49 -1.91
C VAL A 120 3.53 -20.33 -1.44
N LEU A 121 4.15 -19.18 -1.22
CA LEU A 121 3.46 -17.90 -1.02
C LEU A 121 3.32 -17.22 -2.37
N VAL A 122 2.10 -16.81 -2.71
CA VAL A 122 1.80 -16.05 -3.92
C VAL A 122 1.24 -14.70 -3.53
N TYR A 123 1.80 -13.64 -4.10
CA TYR A 123 1.41 -12.28 -3.79
C TYR A 123 0.56 -11.68 -4.90
N ASP A 124 -0.51 -11.01 -4.47
CA ASP A 124 -1.48 -10.37 -5.34
C ASP A 124 -1.66 -8.89 -4.96
N ASP A 125 -1.59 -8.02 -5.96
CA ASP A 125 -1.83 -6.57 -5.84
C ASP A 125 -3.21 -6.17 -6.40
N THR A 126 -4.05 -7.15 -6.72
CA THR A 126 -5.38 -6.91 -7.29
C THR A 126 -6.21 -6.09 -6.29
N PRO A 127 -6.90 -5.03 -6.76
CA PRO A 127 -7.81 -4.28 -5.91
C PRO A 127 -8.82 -5.23 -5.27
N SER A 128 -9.21 -4.99 -4.01
CA SER A 128 -10.12 -5.84 -3.22
C SER A 128 -11.59 -5.87 -3.73
N ASP A 129 -11.81 -5.71 -5.03
CA ASP A 129 -13.07 -6.00 -5.69
C ASP A 129 -13.36 -7.50 -5.58
N VAL A 130 -14.56 -7.84 -5.13
CA VAL A 130 -14.93 -9.22 -4.77
C VAL A 130 -14.85 -10.15 -5.98
N ASP A 131 -15.29 -9.69 -7.15
CA ASP A 131 -15.33 -10.51 -8.36
C ASP A 131 -13.91 -10.74 -8.93
N ALA A 132 -13.02 -9.75 -8.80
CA ALA A 132 -11.63 -9.87 -9.20
C ALA A 132 -10.85 -10.79 -8.25
N PHE A 133 -11.10 -10.71 -6.95
CA PHE A 133 -10.45 -11.54 -5.94
C PHE A 133 -10.83 -13.02 -6.06
N GLU A 134 -12.12 -13.33 -6.28
CA GLU A 134 -12.56 -14.72 -6.51
C GLU A 134 -11.93 -15.32 -7.79
N GLN A 135 -11.74 -14.52 -8.84
CA GLN A 135 -11.05 -14.96 -10.06
C GLN A 135 -9.57 -15.28 -9.80
N VAL A 136 -8.89 -14.47 -8.98
CA VAL A 136 -7.51 -14.75 -8.58
C VAL A 136 -7.45 -16.08 -7.83
N ILE A 137 -8.29 -16.29 -6.82
CA ILE A 137 -8.32 -17.55 -6.06
C ILE A 137 -8.55 -18.75 -6.98
N ALA A 138 -9.54 -18.68 -7.87
CA ALA A 138 -9.83 -19.77 -8.81
C ALA A 138 -8.64 -20.07 -9.74
N GLN A 139 -7.89 -19.04 -10.16
CA GLN A 139 -6.67 -19.22 -10.95
C GLN A 139 -5.56 -19.86 -10.12
N LEU A 140 -5.39 -19.47 -8.86
CA LEU A 140 -4.39 -20.03 -7.97
C LEU A 140 -4.66 -21.50 -7.64
N GLU A 141 -5.93 -21.85 -7.36
CA GLU A 141 -6.41 -23.20 -7.16
C GLU A 141 -6.16 -24.07 -8.39
N HIS A 142 -6.48 -23.56 -9.59
CA HIS A 142 -6.26 -24.30 -10.83
C HIS A 142 -4.78 -24.65 -11.07
N ILE A 143 -3.87 -23.71 -10.77
CA ILE A 143 -2.43 -23.95 -10.85
C ILE A 143 -2.02 -24.95 -9.76
N ALA A 144 -2.50 -24.80 -8.51
CA ALA A 144 -2.16 -25.69 -7.41
C ALA A 144 -2.53 -27.15 -7.74
N GLU A 145 -3.76 -27.39 -8.18
CA GLU A 145 -4.27 -28.71 -8.53
C GLU A 145 -3.42 -29.39 -9.62
N ALA A 146 -2.94 -28.64 -10.61
CA ALA A 146 -2.11 -29.17 -11.69
C ALA A 146 -0.77 -29.75 -11.20
N TYR A 147 -0.29 -29.29 -10.04
CA TYR A 147 0.94 -29.75 -9.39
C TYR A 147 0.68 -30.55 -8.10
N GLY A 148 -0.58 -30.90 -7.84
CA GLY A 148 -0.98 -31.68 -6.65
C GLY A 148 -0.93 -30.90 -5.35
N GLY A 149 -0.98 -29.57 -5.40
CA GLY A 149 -1.10 -28.69 -4.24
C GLY A 149 -2.54 -28.34 -3.91
N GLU A 150 -2.72 -27.76 -2.73
CA GLU A 150 -4.00 -27.31 -2.18
C GLU A 150 -3.89 -25.86 -1.71
N TYR A 151 -4.90 -25.06 -2.03
CA TYR A 151 -5.02 -23.71 -1.52
C TYR A 151 -5.46 -23.74 -0.05
N ASP A 152 -4.66 -23.15 0.84
CA ASP A 152 -4.92 -23.19 2.30
C ASP A 152 -5.61 -21.91 2.78
N GLY A 153 -5.22 -20.75 2.25
CA GLY A 153 -5.83 -19.49 2.65
C GLY A 153 -5.09 -18.25 2.16
N TRP A 154 -5.52 -17.10 2.69
CA TRP A 154 -4.96 -15.81 2.36
C TRP A 154 -4.85 -14.91 3.59
N GLY A 155 -3.84 -14.03 3.56
CA GLY A 155 -3.53 -13.04 4.58
C GLY A 155 -3.22 -11.69 3.94
N ARG A 156 -3.26 -10.63 4.75
CA ARG A 156 -2.77 -9.32 4.32
C ARG A 156 -1.29 -9.26 4.68
N ASP A 157 -0.44 -8.94 3.72
CA ASP A 157 0.95 -8.59 3.96
C ASP A 157 0.98 -7.26 4.76
N VAL A 158 1.57 -7.27 5.96
CA VAL A 158 1.53 -6.17 6.95
C VAL A 158 2.88 -5.50 7.17
#